data_AF-A0A3C1TCD0-F1
#
_entry.id   AF-A0A3C1TCD0-F1
#
_cell.length_a   1.000
_cell.length_b   1.000
_cell.length_c   1.000
_cell.angle_alpha   90.00
_cell.angle_beta   90.00
_cell.angle_gamma   90.00
#
_symmetry.space_group_name_H-M   'P 1'
#
loop_
_entity.id
_entity.type
_entity.pdbx_description
1 polymer ?
#
loop_
_entity_poly.entity_id
_entity_poly.type
_entity_poly.pdbx_seq_one_letter_code
_entity_poly.pdbx_strand_id
1 'polypeptide(L)'
;MSFILPFLVAFFLLPFVQKFLQTAERLPEWHQRIRIGRLIAFGLLLVAVVTDSEKLPPPIFFGLLILVAGPAYLLKEEVPNARLLFWMIVPLGVVFLIDNLAEYWTPRFYENYDTLFQTAKSIVFVLSFVLAIIARNQQREFNKQRQKLDQE
;
A
#
# COMPACT_ATOMS: atom_id res chain seq x y z
N MET A 1 14.45 7.33 0.55
CA MET A 1 13.35 6.86 -0.31
C MET A 1 12.72 8.04 -1.06
N SER A 2 12.49 7.91 -2.38
CA SER A 2 11.85 8.96 -3.20
C SER A 2 10.44 9.29 -2.71
N PHE A 3 10.06 10.57 -2.75
CA PHE A 3 8.75 11.08 -2.33
C PHE A 3 7.56 10.48 -3.11
N ILE A 4 7.81 10.00 -4.34
CA ILE A 4 6.78 9.51 -5.27
C ILE A 4 6.02 8.31 -4.68
N LEU A 5 6.73 7.38 -4.04
CA LEU A 5 6.13 6.15 -3.54
C LEU A 5 5.20 6.40 -2.33
N PRO A 6 5.61 7.12 -1.28
CA PRO A 6 4.70 7.56 -0.22
C PRO A 6 3.49 8.33 -0.75
N PHE A 7 3.67 9.20 -1.75
CA PHE A 7 2.57 9.90 -2.42
C PHE A 7 1.58 8.92 -3.04
N LEU A 8 2.06 7.92 -3.80
CA LEU A 8 1.21 6.92 -4.44
C LEU A 8 0.45 6.08 -3.41
N VAL A 9 1.12 5.69 -2.31
CA VAL A 9 0.48 4.94 -1.23
C VAL A 9 -0.62 5.78 -0.56
N ALA A 10 -0.31 7.03 -0.22
CA ALA A 10 -1.24 7.91 0.48
C ALA A 10 -2.45 8.33 -0.38
N PHE A 11 -2.20 8.67 -1.64
CA PHE A 11 -3.23 9.21 -2.53
C PHE A 11 -4.07 8.12 -3.21
N PHE A 12 -3.47 6.98 -3.58
CA PHE A 12 -4.16 5.93 -4.33
C PHE A 12 -4.47 4.70 -3.48
N LEU A 13 -3.48 4.11 -2.82
CA LEU A 13 -3.67 2.82 -2.12
C LEU A 13 -4.55 2.96 -0.88
N LEU A 14 -4.32 3.95 -0.01
CA LEU A 14 -5.14 4.12 1.21
C LEU A 14 -6.64 4.32 0.90
N PRO A 15 -7.05 5.24 0.00
CA PRO A 15 -8.46 5.38 -0.37
C PRO A 15 -9.00 4.15 -1.10
N PHE A 16 -8.18 3.48 -1.91
CA PHE A 16 -8.55 2.24 -2.57
C PHE A 16 -8.89 1.16 -1.54
N VAL A 17 -8.03 0.92 -0.55
CA VAL A 17 -8.26 -0.06 0.52
C VAL A 17 -9.50 0.31 1.33
N GLN A 18 -9.70 1.58 1.68
CA GLN A 18 -10.89 2.01 2.41
C GLN A 18 -12.19 1.62 1.69
N LYS A 19 -12.26 1.89 0.39
CA LYS A 19 -13.42 1.58 -0.46
C LYS A 19 -13.55 0.09 -0.75
N PHE A 20 -12.45 -0.58 -1.05
CA PHE A 20 -12.43 -1.98 -1.45
C PHE A 20 -12.84 -2.89 -0.30
N LEU A 21 -12.32 -2.63 0.91
CA LEU A 21 -12.63 -3.43 2.09
C LEU A 21 -13.91 -3.00 2.79
N GLN A 22 -14.58 -1.93 2.33
CA GLN A 22 -15.76 -1.37 3.00
C GLN A 22 -15.46 -1.09 4.48
N THR A 23 -14.32 -0.42 4.70
CA THR A 23 -13.80 -0.16 6.04
C THR A 23 -14.75 0.68 6.89
N ALA A 24 -15.61 1.50 6.29
CA ALA A 24 -16.58 2.29 7.04
C ALA A 24 -17.61 1.40 7.74
N GLU A 25 -18.07 0.35 7.06
CA GLU A 25 -19.06 -0.59 7.58
C GLU A 25 -18.42 -1.69 8.45
N ARG A 26 -17.26 -2.21 8.04
CA ARG A 26 -16.64 -3.38 8.68
C ARG A 26 -15.60 -3.06 9.75
N LEU A 27 -14.85 -1.95 9.60
CA LEU A 27 -13.77 -1.56 10.51
C LEU A 27 -13.73 -0.02 10.71
N PRO A 28 -14.76 0.58 11.34
CA PRO A 28 -14.92 2.03 11.41
C PRO A 28 -13.73 2.74 12.08
N GLU A 29 -13.11 2.12 13.09
CA GLU A 29 -11.89 2.66 13.71
C GLU A 29 -10.73 2.78 12.71
N TRP A 30 -10.53 1.76 11.87
CA TRP A 30 -9.49 1.79 10.85
C TRP A 30 -9.82 2.75 9.72
N HIS A 31 -11.11 2.91 9.39
CA HIS A 31 -11.54 3.93 8.45
C HIS A 31 -11.08 5.32 8.90
N GLN A 32 -11.26 5.66 10.18
CA GLN A 32 -10.80 6.92 10.73
C GLN A 32 -9.27 7.02 10.80
N ARG A 33 -8.58 5.97 11.25
CA ARG A 33 -7.10 5.92 11.28
C ARG A 33 -6.48 6.13 9.90
N ILE A 34 -7.02 5.51 8.85
CA ILE A 34 -6.57 5.71 7.46
C ILE A 34 -6.81 7.16 7.01
N ARG A 35 -7.97 7.74 7.33
CA ARG A 35 -8.28 9.13 6.98
C ARG A 35 -7.31 10.11 7.63
N ILE A 36 -7.02 9.93 8.93
CA ILE A 36 -6.06 10.75 9.68
C ILE A 36 -4.65 10.53 9.13
N GLY A 37 -4.23 9.28 8.96
CA GLY A 37 -2.92 8.94 8.42
C GLY A 37 -2.68 9.52 7.03
N ARG A 38 -3.72 9.56 6.18
CA ARG A 38 -3.66 10.20 4.86
C ARG A 38 -3.49 11.73 4.97
N LEU A 39 -4.18 12.38 5.89
CA LEU A 39 -4.01 13.83 6.13
C LEU A 39 -2.59 14.15 6.63
N ILE A 40 -2.08 13.34 7.57
CA ILE A 40 -0.70 13.47 8.06
C ILE A 40 0.29 13.28 6.90
N ALA A 41 0.09 12.26 6.06
CA ALA A 41 0.93 12.01 4.90
C ALA A 41 0.92 13.21 3.94
N PHE A 42 -0.24 13.79 3.64
CA PHE A 42 -0.32 14.99 2.81
C PHE A 42 0.39 16.18 3.42
N GLY A 43 0.25 16.41 4.72
CA GLY A 43 0.99 17.47 5.41
C GLY A 43 2.50 17.29 5.28
N LEU A 44 2.99 16.07 5.49
CA LEU A 44 4.42 15.74 5.38
C LEU A 44 4.93 15.85 3.93
N LEU A 45 4.13 15.42 2.95
CA LEU A 45 4.44 15.57 1.53
C LEU A 45 4.50 17.05 1.13
N LEU A 46 3.58 17.87 1.62
CA LEU A 46 3.58 19.31 1.34
C LEU A 46 4.81 19.99 1.95
N VAL A 47 5.18 19.66 3.18
CA VAL A 47 6.41 20.15 3.80
C VAL A 47 7.63 19.72 2.99
N ALA A 48 7.70 18.46 2.55
CA ALA A 48 8.81 17.98 1.73
C ALA A 48 8.94 18.76 0.42
N VAL A 49 7.83 19.10 -0.23
CA VAL A 49 7.83 19.93 -1.46
C VAL A 49 8.26 21.37 -1.16
N VAL A 50 7.78 21.99 -0.08
CA VAL A 50 8.12 23.38 0.26
C VAL A 50 9.58 23.54 0.72
N THR A 51 10.16 22.47 1.29
CA THR A 51 11.54 22.47 1.80
C THR A 51 12.55 21.90 0.80
N ASP A 52 12.14 21.60 -0.43
CA ASP A 52 12.95 20.90 -1.45
C ASP A 52 13.60 19.60 -0.93
N SER A 53 12.95 18.94 0.03
CA SER A 53 13.41 17.66 0.56
C SER A 53 12.92 16.53 -0.34
N GLU A 54 13.80 16.00 -1.18
CA GLU A 54 13.48 14.90 -2.10
C GLU A 54 13.21 13.55 -1.40
N LYS A 55 13.51 13.45 -0.10
CA LYS A 55 13.42 12.21 0.67
C LYS A 55 12.41 12.33 1.81
N LEU A 56 11.52 11.34 1.89
CA LEU A 56 10.69 11.12 3.06
C LEU A 56 11.36 10.11 4.01
N PRO A 57 11.25 10.30 5.34
CA PRO A 57 11.72 9.34 6.32
C PRO A 57 11.09 7.95 6.12
N PRO A 58 11.89 6.86 6.11
CA PRO A 58 11.38 5.50 5.98
C PRO A 58 10.26 5.12 6.95
N PRO A 59 10.27 5.53 8.24
CA PRO A 59 9.18 5.22 9.17
C PRO A 59 7.80 5.70 8.72
N ILE A 60 7.73 6.85 8.03
CA ILE A 60 6.46 7.37 7.50
C ILE A 60 5.93 6.44 6.43
N PHE A 61 6.79 6.00 5.51
CA PHE A 61 6.40 5.07 4.45
C PHE A 61 5.92 3.73 5.02
N PHE A 62 6.66 3.15 5.97
CA PHE A 62 6.22 1.90 6.62
C PHE A 62 4.93 2.09 7.43
N GLY A 63 4.75 3.24 8.08
CA GLY A 63 3.49 3.60 8.73
C GLY A 63 2.30 3.61 7.76
N LEU A 64 2.49 4.16 6.55
CA LEU A 64 1.47 4.11 5.50
C LEU A 64 1.20 2.68 5.03
N LEU A 65 2.24 1.87 4.82
CA LEU A 65 2.05 0.47 4.46
C LEU A 65 1.30 -0.32 5.54
N ILE A 66 1.53 -0.04 6.82
CA ILE A 66 0.78 -0.65 7.92
C ILE A 66 -0.70 -0.23 7.87
N LEU A 67 -1.00 1.04 7.58
CA LEU A 67 -2.37 1.51 7.42
C LEU A 67 -3.10 0.86 6.23
N VAL A 68 -2.36 0.46 5.20
CA VAL A 68 -2.90 -0.30 4.05
C VAL A 68 -3.06 -1.79 4.39
N ALA A 69 -2.03 -2.41 4.99
CA ALA A 69 -1.98 -3.85 5.25
C ALA A 69 -2.80 -4.30 6.47
N GLY A 70 -2.93 -3.45 7.51
CA GLY A 70 -3.64 -3.76 8.75
C GLY A 70 -5.10 -4.17 8.55
N PRO A 71 -5.93 -3.35 7.86
CA PRO A 71 -7.31 -3.72 7.56
C PRO A 71 -7.41 -4.97 6.70
N ALA A 72 -6.49 -5.14 5.73
CA ALA A 72 -6.46 -6.31 4.86
C ALA A 72 -6.12 -7.59 5.63
N TYR A 73 -5.25 -7.50 6.64
CA TYR A 73 -4.94 -8.60 7.54
C TYR A 73 -6.11 -8.95 8.46
N LEU A 74 -6.76 -7.96 9.06
CA LEU A 74 -7.89 -8.17 9.98
C LEU A 74 -9.10 -8.77 9.26
N LEU A 75 -9.39 -8.33 8.04
CA LEU A 75 -10.52 -8.82 7.26
C LEU A 75 -10.21 -10.05 6.39
N LYS A 76 -9.01 -10.63 6.48
CA LYS A 76 -8.57 -11.71 5.58
C LYS A 76 -9.48 -12.95 5.61
N GLU A 77 -10.16 -13.20 6.73
CA GLU A 77 -11.03 -14.35 6.95
C GLU A 77 -12.50 -14.03 6.63
N GLU A 78 -12.92 -12.78 6.88
CA GLU A 78 -14.28 -12.31 6.63
C GLU A 78 -14.52 -11.93 5.17
N VAL A 79 -13.48 -11.49 4.48
CA VAL A 79 -13.54 -10.95 3.12
C VAL A 79 -12.54 -11.71 2.26
N PRO A 80 -12.99 -12.58 1.34
CA PRO A 80 -12.10 -13.37 0.47
C PRO A 80 -11.06 -12.51 -0.26
N ASN A 81 -11.48 -11.31 -0.65
CA ASN A 81 -10.66 -10.36 -1.40
C ASN A 81 -9.69 -9.55 -0.53
N ALA A 82 -9.84 -9.55 0.80
CA ALA A 82 -8.88 -8.93 1.71
C ALA A 82 -7.56 -9.71 1.73
N ARG A 83 -7.61 -11.04 1.63
CA ARG A 83 -6.42 -11.88 1.50
C ARG A 83 -5.62 -11.49 0.25
N LEU A 84 -6.28 -11.29 -0.89
CA LEU A 84 -5.63 -10.85 -2.14
C LEU A 84 -4.96 -9.48 -1.99
N LEU A 85 -5.64 -8.52 -1.36
CA LEU A 85 -5.03 -7.22 -1.05
C LEU A 85 -3.81 -7.37 -0.15
N PHE A 86 -3.88 -8.19 0.90
CA PHE A 86 -2.77 -8.40 1.80
C PHE A 86 -1.54 -8.96 1.04
N TRP A 87 -1.74 -9.97 0.20
CA TRP A 87 -0.68 -10.54 -0.64
C TRP A 87 -0.13 -9.59 -1.70
N MET A 88 -0.88 -8.56 -2.07
CA MET A 88 -0.41 -7.49 -2.94
C MET A 88 0.51 -6.50 -2.20
N ILE A 89 0.22 -6.19 -0.93
CA ILE A 89 0.90 -5.12 -0.18
C ILE A 89 2.15 -5.64 0.53
N VAL A 90 2.12 -6.88 1.02
CA VAL A 90 3.24 -7.46 1.78
C VAL A 90 4.54 -7.51 0.98
N PRO A 91 4.57 -7.98 -0.29
CA PRO A 91 5.80 -8.00 -1.08
C PRO A 91 6.41 -6.61 -1.24
N LEU A 92 5.57 -5.58 -1.41
CA LEU A 92 5.99 -4.18 -1.41
C LEU A 92 6.73 -3.84 -0.11
N GLY A 93 6.09 -4.07 1.04
CA GLY A 93 6.71 -3.79 2.33
C GLY A 93 8.01 -4.54 2.57
N VAL A 94 8.08 -5.81 2.18
CA VAL A 94 9.28 -6.64 2.36
C VAL A 94 10.44 -6.15 1.51
N VAL A 95 10.23 -5.89 0.21
CA VAL A 95 11.31 -5.40 -0.67
C VAL A 95 11.84 -4.06 -0.20
N PHE A 96 10.95 -3.13 0.15
CA PHE A 96 11.38 -1.83 0.66
C PHE A 96 12.06 -1.92 2.03
N LEU A 97 11.66 -2.85 2.89
CA LEU A 97 12.34 -3.09 4.17
C LEU A 97 13.75 -3.63 3.95
N ILE A 98 13.92 -4.63 3.08
CA ILE A 98 15.22 -5.20 2.75
C ILE A 98 16.13 -4.14 2.11
N ASP A 99 15.59 -3.32 1.21
CA ASP A 99 16.29 -2.21 0.57
C ASP A 99 16.84 -1.21 1.60
N ASN A 100 15.99 -0.72 2.50
CA ASN A 100 16.40 0.26 3.52
C ASN A 100 17.37 -0.35 4.55
N LEU A 101 17.20 -1.63 4.89
CA LEU A 101 18.13 -2.33 5.77
C LEU A 101 19.49 -2.55 5.09
N ALA A 102 19.51 -2.94 3.82
CA ALA A 102 20.74 -3.16 3.07
C ALA A 102 21.52 -1.84 2.88
N GLU A 103 20.82 -0.74 2.56
CA GLU A 103 21.41 0.61 2.47
C GLU A 103 22.02 1.05 3.81
N TYR A 104 21.36 0.76 4.93
CA TYR A 104 21.82 1.16 6.26
C TYR A 104 22.95 0.29 6.83
N TRP A 105 22.80 -1.04 6.80
CA TRP A 105 23.73 -1.97 7.44
C TRP A 105 24.92 -2.35 6.58
N THR A 106 24.73 -2.42 5.27
CA THR A 106 25.74 -2.91 4.32
C THR A 106 25.86 -1.98 3.11
N PRO A 107 26.22 -0.69 3.28
CA PRO A 107 26.18 0.31 2.21
C PRO A 107 27.07 -0.08 1.01
N ARG A 108 28.27 -0.63 1.26
CA ARG A 108 29.17 -1.10 0.19
C ARG A 108 28.57 -2.23 -0.66
N PHE A 109 27.80 -3.14 -0.03
CA PHE A 109 27.08 -4.17 -0.75
C PHE A 109 25.93 -3.56 -1.55
N TYR A 110 25.17 -2.66 -0.92
CA TYR A 110 24.06 -1.97 -1.55
C TYR A 110 24.51 -1.19 -2.80
N GLU A 111 25.61 -0.44 -2.73
CA GLU A 111 26.19 0.29 -3.87
C GLU A 111 26.57 -0.65 -5.04
N ASN A 112 27.17 -1.81 -4.75
CA ASN A 112 27.55 -2.79 -5.77
C ASN A 112 26.35 -3.44 -6.46
N TYR A 113 25.18 -3.45 -5.81
CA TYR A 113 23.97 -4.10 -6.30
C TYR A 113 22.79 -3.12 -6.45
N ASP A 114 23.04 -1.81 -6.51
CA ASP A 114 21.98 -0.78 -6.53
C ASP A 114 20.99 -1.02 -7.67
N THR A 115 21.47 -1.39 -8.86
CA THR A 115 20.62 -1.75 -10.00
C THR A 115 19.67 -2.90 -9.69
N LEU A 116 20.12 -3.92 -8.95
CA LEU A 116 19.25 -5.04 -8.55
C LEU A 116 18.16 -4.58 -7.58
N PHE A 117 18.53 -3.77 -6.58
CA PHE A 117 17.58 -3.21 -5.62
C PHE A 117 16.54 -2.30 -6.30
N GLN A 118 16.97 -1.41 -7.19
CA GLN A 118 16.08 -0.57 -7.99
C GLN A 118 15.14 -1.39 -8.88
N THR A 119 15.65 -2.44 -9.52
CA THR A 119 14.86 -3.35 -10.36
C THR A 119 13.86 -4.15 -9.53
N ALA A 120 14.23 -4.65 -8.36
CA ALA A 120 13.31 -5.36 -7.47
C ALA A 120 12.17 -4.44 -7.00
N LYS A 121 12.48 -3.19 -6.64
CA LYS A 121 11.49 -2.17 -6.27
C LYS A 121 10.51 -1.89 -7.40
N SER A 122 10.99 -1.72 -8.64
CA SER A 122 10.12 -1.44 -9.80
C SER A 122 9.23 -2.63 -10.15
N ILE A 123 9.77 -3.86 -10.16
CA ILE A 123 9.01 -5.09 -10.41
C ILE A 123 7.89 -5.24 -9.38
N VAL A 124 8.21 -5.13 -8.09
CA VAL A 124 7.22 -5.32 -7.03
C VAL A 124 6.18 -4.22 -7.04
N PHE A 125 6.55 -2.99 -7.39
CA PHE A 125 5.59 -1.90 -7.57
C PHE A 125 4.60 -2.20 -8.71
N VAL A 126 5.10 -2.57 -9.89
CA VAL A 126 4.26 -2.94 -11.05
C VAL A 126 3.37 -4.13 -10.73
N LEU A 127 3.93 -5.18 -10.13
CA LEU A 127 3.20 -6.38 -9.76
C LEU A 127 2.07 -6.07 -8.76
N SER A 128 2.34 -5.21 -7.77
CA SER A 128 1.33 -4.76 -6.82
C SER A 128 0.21 -3.98 -7.51
N PHE A 129 0.55 -3.13 -8.47
CA PHE A 129 -0.45 -2.38 -9.24
C PHE A 129 -1.31 -3.30 -10.12
N VAL A 130 -0.71 -4.28 -10.80
CA VAL A 130 -1.42 -5.28 -11.60
C VAL A 130 -2.37 -6.09 -10.73
N LEU A 131 -1.91 -6.58 -9.57
CA LEU A 131 -2.75 -7.30 -8.61
C LEU A 131 -3.90 -6.44 -8.09
N ALA A 132 -3.71 -5.13 -7.90
CA ALA A 132 -4.77 -4.22 -7.50
C ALA A 132 -5.89 -4.15 -8.54
N ILE A 133 -5.53 -4.08 -9.82
CA ILE A 133 -6.48 -4.06 -10.94
C ILE A 133 -7.23 -5.39 -11.02
N ILE A 134 -6.52 -6.51 -10.92
CA ILE A 134 -7.12 -7.84 -10.93
C ILE A 134 -8.11 -8.00 -9.78
N ALA A 135 -7.71 -7.64 -8.56
CA ALA A 135 -8.57 -7.70 -7.37
C ALA A 135 -9.83 -6.85 -7.53
N ARG A 136 -9.69 -5.64 -8.10
CA ARG A 136 -10.83 -4.75 -8.40
C ARG A 136 -11.80 -5.39 -9.39
N ASN A 137 -11.29 -6.03 -10.44
CA ASN A 137 -12.13 -6.69 -11.43
C ASN A 137 -12.83 -7.92 -10.83
N GLN A 138 -12.13 -8.74 -10.04
CA GLN A 138 -12.72 -9.89 -9.35
C GLN A 138 -13.85 -9.47 -8.38
N GLN A 139 -13.65 -8.40 -7.61
CA GLN A 139 -14.69 -7.86 -6.73
C GLN A 139 -15.94 -7.42 -7.52
N ARG A 140 -15.75 -6.80 -8.69
CA ARG A 140 -16.87 -6.37 -9.54
C ARG A 140 -17.65 -7.55 -10.08
N GLU A 141 -16.97 -8.58 -10.57
CA GLU A 141 -17.64 -9.79 -11.08
C GLU A 141 -18.38 -10.54 -9.96
N PHE A 142 -17.79 -10.62 -8.76
CA PHE A 142 -18.44 -11.23 -7.60
C PHE A 142 -19.74 -10.47 -7.20
N ASN A 143 -19.69 -9.14 -7.19
CA ASN A 143 -20.86 -8.32 -6.89
C ASN A 143 -21.97 -8.48 -7.95
N LYS A 144 -21.61 -8.61 -9.23
CA LYS A 144 -22.58 -8.88 -10.32
C LYS A 144 -23.26 -10.24 -10.15
N GLN A 145 -22.50 -11.27 -9.75
CA GLN A 145 -23.06 -12.60 -9.51
C GLN A 145 -24.05 -12.60 -8.33
N ARG A 146 -23.70 -11.90 -7.23
CA ARG A 146 -24.61 -11.72 -6.08
C ARG A 146 -25.93 -11.06 -6.48
N GLN A 147 -25.87 -9.97 -7.26
CA GLN A 147 -27.06 -9.27 -7.71
C GLN A 147 -27.99 -10.13 -8.58
N LYS A 148 -27.44 -11.07 -9.35
CA LYS A 148 -28.25 -12.00 -10.15
C LYS A 148 -29.00 -13.00 -9.27
N LEU A 149 -28.34 -13.52 -8.22
CA LEU A 149 -28.94 -14.45 -7.27
C LEU A 149 -30.04 -13.81 -6.42
N ASP A 150 -29.92 -12.51 -6.10
CA ASP A 150 -30.94 -11.78 -5.34
C ASP A 150 -32.17 -11.39 -6.19
N GLN A 151 -32.11 -11.55 -7.52
CA GLN A 151 -33.19 -11.22 -8.47
C GLN A 151 -33.96 -12.44 -8.99
N GLU A 152 -33.48 -13.66 -8.69
CA GLU A 152 -34.17 -14.94 -8.95
C GLU A 152 -34.97 -15.40 -7.73
#